data_AF-I9TWH9-F1
#
_entry.id   AF-I9TWH9-F1
#
_cell.length_a   1.000
_cell.length_b   1.000
_cell.length_c   1.000
_cell.angle_alpha   90.00
_cell.angle_beta   90.00
_cell.angle_gamma   90.00
#
_symmetry.space_group_name_H-M   'P 1'
#
loop_
_entity.id
_entity.type
_entity.pdbx_description
1 polymer ?
#
loop_
_entity_poly.entity_id
_entity_poly.type
_entity_poly.pdbx_seq_one_letter_code
_entity_poly.pdbx_strand_id
1 'polypeptide(L)'
;MMKKLFILACVCLLITSCNSNSKNTNDSAISTETTDMHNAENSLDYDGTYTGTFPAADCPGINMTLTIKKDKTFELISEYIDRQDATFKEYGTYSVEGNIMTLINGEDKQYYKVGENTLTALNQDKQAITGELADHYILHKK
;
A
#
# COMPACT_ATOMS: atom_id res chain seq x y z
N MET A 1 10.21 32.51 -37.61
CA MET A 1 9.08 33.34 -38.07
C MET A 1 7.97 33.25 -37.03
N MET A 2 7.65 34.38 -36.39
CA MET A 2 6.58 34.50 -35.39
C MET A 2 5.29 35.00 -36.05
N LYS A 3 4.13 34.52 -35.57
CA LYS A 3 2.78 35.12 -35.72
C LYS A 3 1.79 34.19 -35.00
N LYS A 4 0.77 34.60 -34.25
CA LYS A 4 0.32 35.89 -33.71
C LYS A 4 -0.69 35.56 -32.60
N LEU A 5 -0.66 36.39 -31.57
CA LEU A 5 -1.52 36.48 -30.39
C LEU A 5 -3.00 36.76 -30.75
N PHE A 6 -3.95 36.12 -30.06
CA PHE A 6 -5.33 36.61 -29.92
C PHE A 6 -5.71 36.63 -28.44
N ILE A 7 -5.69 37.85 -27.89
CA ILE A 7 -6.32 38.25 -26.62
C ILE A 7 -7.77 38.60 -26.96
N LEU A 8 -8.73 38.07 -26.21
CA LEU A 8 -10.08 38.63 -26.15
C LEU A 8 -10.42 38.91 -24.69
N ALA A 9 -10.23 40.17 -24.31
CA ALA A 9 -10.76 40.76 -23.10
C ALA A 9 -12.17 41.31 -23.40
N CYS A 10 -13.14 41.05 -22.54
CA CYS A 10 -14.29 41.92 -22.37
C CYS A 10 -14.51 42.18 -20.89
N VAL A 11 -14.60 43.47 -20.60
CA VAL A 11 -14.47 44.15 -19.32
C VAL A 11 -15.84 44.38 -18.71
N CYS A 12 -15.90 44.16 -17.38
CA CYS A 12 -16.68 44.74 -16.28
C CYS A 12 -18.10 45.32 -16.48
N LEU A 13 -18.94 45.12 -15.46
CA LEU A 13 -19.72 46.11 -14.67
C LEU A 13 -20.39 45.36 -13.49
N LEU A 14 -19.84 45.42 -12.26
CA LEU A 14 -20.26 46.25 -11.10
C LEU A 14 -21.75 46.15 -10.72
N ILE A 15 -22.10 45.67 -9.49
CA ILE A 15 -22.40 46.50 -8.29
C ILE A 15 -22.86 45.68 -7.04
N THR A 16 -22.21 45.98 -5.91
CA THR A 16 -22.70 46.29 -4.55
C THR A 16 -23.50 45.31 -3.65
N SER A 17 -22.89 45.09 -2.47
CA SER A 17 -23.46 45.24 -1.10
C SER A 17 -24.26 44.10 -0.46
N CYS A 18 -23.70 43.51 0.60
CA CYS A 18 -24.12 43.85 1.97
C CYS A 18 -23.12 43.34 3.02
N ASN A 19 -22.70 44.27 3.88
CA ASN A 19 -21.96 44.05 5.10
C ASN A 19 -22.95 43.79 6.24
N SER A 20 -22.85 42.63 6.89
CA SER A 20 -23.43 42.39 8.22
C SER A 20 -22.33 41.83 9.11
N ASN A 21 -21.82 42.72 9.96
CA ASN A 21 -20.85 42.46 11.01
C ASN A 21 -21.48 41.57 12.09
N SER A 22 -20.94 40.36 12.28
CA SER A 22 -20.97 39.68 13.58
C SER A 22 -19.57 39.18 13.89
N LYS A 23 -18.91 39.93 14.77
CA LYS A 23 -17.71 39.54 15.51
C LYS A 23 -18.01 38.23 16.22
N ASN A 24 -17.25 37.18 15.95
CA ASN A 24 -16.85 36.20 16.95
C ASN A 24 -15.52 35.57 16.56
N THR A 25 -14.61 35.77 17.48
CA THR A 25 -13.24 35.29 17.58
C THR A 25 -13.20 33.76 17.66
N ASN A 26 -12.04 33.23 17.26
CA ASN A 26 -11.44 31.95 17.65
C ASN A 26 -11.56 30.79 16.67
N ASP A 27 -10.35 30.35 16.33
CA ASP A 27 -9.91 29.09 15.77
C ASP A 27 -10.41 28.75 14.37
N SER A 28 -9.53 29.05 13.41
CA SER A 28 -9.14 28.04 12.43
C SER A 28 -8.99 26.71 13.15
N ALA A 29 -10.04 25.90 13.09
CA ALA A 29 -9.91 24.45 13.18
C ALA A 29 -9.04 24.03 12.00
N ILE A 30 -7.73 24.15 12.20
CA ILE A 30 -6.80 23.16 11.72
C ILE A 30 -7.45 21.84 12.17
N SER A 31 -8.04 21.11 11.24
CA SER A 31 -8.11 19.67 11.41
C SER A 31 -6.66 19.22 11.42
N THR A 32 -5.99 19.37 12.56
CA THR A 32 -5.07 18.37 13.03
C THR A 32 -5.92 17.12 13.15
N GLU A 33 -6.09 16.42 12.02
CA GLU A 33 -6.10 14.98 12.08
C GLU A 33 -4.84 14.64 12.84
N THR A 34 -4.98 14.41 14.13
CA THR A 34 -4.11 13.48 14.85
C THR A 34 -4.38 12.14 14.17
N THR A 35 -3.76 11.96 13.00
CA THR A 35 -3.65 10.68 12.33
C THR A 35 -3.11 9.75 13.40
N ASP A 36 -3.94 8.78 13.74
CA ASP A 36 -3.62 7.67 14.61
C ASP A 36 -2.18 7.23 14.32
N MET A 37 -1.25 7.57 15.23
CA MET A 37 0.20 7.46 14.98
C MET A 37 0.68 6.01 15.06
N HIS A 38 -0.26 5.06 15.15
CA HIS A 38 -0.04 3.63 15.25
C HIS A 38 -0.20 2.98 13.86
N ASN A 39 0.78 3.20 12.99
CA ASN A 39 0.90 2.44 11.73
C ASN A 39 2.03 1.40 11.84
N ALA A 40 2.07 0.46 10.90
CA ALA A 40 3.03 -0.63 10.92
C ALA A 40 4.47 -0.14 10.92
N GLU A 41 4.74 0.91 10.15
CA GLU A 41 6.05 1.56 10.07
C GLU A 41 6.61 1.96 11.44
N ASN A 42 5.76 2.46 12.35
CA ASN A 42 6.17 2.99 13.65
C ASN A 42 5.79 2.11 14.85
N SER A 43 4.88 1.15 14.69
CA SER A 43 4.18 0.52 15.82
C SER A 43 4.14 -1.00 15.81
N LEU A 44 4.42 -1.67 14.69
CA LEU A 44 4.32 -3.13 14.60
C LEU A 44 5.69 -3.80 14.45
N ASP A 45 5.90 -4.88 15.22
CA ASP A 45 7.04 -5.79 15.02
C ASP A 45 6.70 -6.79 13.89
N TYR A 46 6.85 -6.33 12.66
CA TYR A 46 6.57 -7.12 11.46
C TYR A 46 7.72 -8.07 11.08
N ASP A 47 8.89 -8.00 11.73
CA ASP A 47 9.99 -8.92 11.44
C ASP A 47 9.60 -10.35 11.84
N GLY A 48 9.88 -11.33 10.99
CA GLY A 48 9.56 -12.74 11.25
C GLY A 48 9.23 -13.53 10.00
N THR A 49 8.82 -14.79 10.20
CA THR A 49 8.45 -15.70 9.13
C THR A 49 6.93 -15.85 9.08
N TYR A 50 6.36 -15.62 7.90
CA TYR A 50 4.95 -15.71 7.60
C TYR A 50 4.70 -16.86 6.62
N THR A 51 3.58 -17.56 6.79
CA THR A 51 3.19 -18.67 5.93
C THR A 51 1.73 -18.64 5.55
N GLY A 52 1.41 -19.21 4.40
CA GLY A 52 0.05 -19.40 3.90
C GLY A 52 0.07 -20.23 2.62
N THR A 53 -1.10 -20.57 2.09
CA THR A 53 -1.24 -21.29 0.83
C THR A 53 -2.05 -20.45 -0.14
N PHE A 54 -1.37 -19.90 -1.15
CA PHE A 54 -2.01 -19.08 -2.18
C PHE A 54 -2.71 -19.99 -3.20
N PRO A 55 -3.83 -19.53 -3.79
CA PRO A 55 -4.49 -20.29 -4.85
C PRO A 55 -3.60 -20.32 -6.11
N ALA A 56 -3.66 -21.43 -6.84
CA ALA A 56 -2.97 -21.63 -8.09
C ALA A 56 -3.96 -21.97 -9.21
N ALA A 57 -3.62 -21.64 -10.45
CA ALA A 57 -4.50 -21.86 -11.59
C ALA A 57 -4.49 -23.33 -12.07
N ASP A 58 -3.38 -24.04 -11.89
CA ASP A 58 -3.12 -25.34 -12.52
C ASP A 58 -2.63 -26.42 -11.53
N CYS A 59 -2.47 -26.09 -10.26
CA CYS A 59 -2.15 -27.04 -9.18
C CYS A 59 -3.01 -26.75 -7.93
N PRO A 60 -2.98 -27.60 -6.89
CA PRO A 60 -3.81 -27.41 -5.69
C PRO A 60 -3.56 -26.10 -4.93
N GLY A 61 -2.37 -25.50 -5.08
CA GLY A 61 -1.98 -24.25 -4.44
C GLY A 61 -0.47 -24.05 -4.40
N ILE A 62 -0.06 -22.92 -3.83
CA ILE A 62 1.35 -22.55 -3.64
C ILE A 62 1.58 -22.32 -2.15
N ASN A 63 2.41 -23.16 -1.52
CA ASN A 63 2.85 -22.92 -0.16
C ASN A 63 3.86 -21.77 -0.16
N MET A 64 3.50 -20.68 0.53
CA MET A 64 4.30 -19.47 0.64
C MET A 64 4.99 -19.46 2.00
N THR A 65 6.30 -19.17 2.02
CA THR A 65 7.06 -18.83 3.22
C THR A 65 7.80 -17.53 2.99
N LEU A 66 7.36 -16.45 3.63
CA LEU A 66 7.96 -15.12 3.54
C LEU A 66 8.66 -14.78 4.85
N THR A 67 9.97 -14.60 4.82
CA THR A 67 10.76 -14.16 5.97
C THR A 67 11.18 -12.71 5.79
N ILE A 68 10.70 -11.85 6.70
CA ILE A 68 11.07 -10.44 6.82
C ILE A 68 12.16 -10.31 7.88
N LYS A 69 13.32 -9.79 7.49
CA LYS A 69 14.50 -9.67 8.36
C LYS A 69 14.70 -8.24 8.84
N LYS A 70 15.29 -8.10 10.04
CA LYS A 70 15.60 -6.82 10.68
C LYS A 70 16.56 -5.94 9.87
N ASP A 71 17.38 -6.55 9.02
CA ASP A 71 18.36 -5.87 8.16
C ASP A 71 17.76 -5.29 6.85
N LYS A 72 16.43 -5.20 6.77
CA LYS A 72 15.68 -4.72 5.58
C LYS A 72 15.79 -5.62 4.35
N THR A 73 16.11 -6.90 4.55
CA THR A 73 16.05 -7.92 3.49
C THR A 73 14.89 -8.89 3.69
N PHE A 74 14.51 -9.59 2.62
CA PHE A 74 13.54 -10.68 2.69
C PHE A 74 14.02 -11.94 1.97
N GLU A 75 13.41 -13.06 2.33
CA GLU A 75 13.42 -14.31 1.57
C GLU A 75 11.98 -14.77 1.38
N LEU A 76 11.59 -15.03 0.13
CA LEU A 76 10.30 -15.59 -0.23
C LEU A 76 10.51 -16.97 -0.87
N ILE A 77 9.87 -17.99 -0.32
CA ILE A 77 9.87 -19.34 -0.86
C ILE A 77 8.45 -19.65 -1.34
N SER A 78 8.34 -20.09 -2.58
CA SER A 78 7.09 -20.47 -3.24
C SER A 78 7.20 -21.93 -3.69
N GLU A 79 6.49 -22.84 -3.03
CA GLU A 79 6.46 -24.26 -3.33
C GLU A 79 5.11 -24.64 -3.96
N TYR A 80 5.12 -25.01 -5.24
CA TYR A 80 3.92 -25.42 -5.95
C TYR A 80 3.56 -26.86 -5.56
N ILE A 81 2.37 -27.04 -5.00
CA ILE A 81 1.91 -28.33 -4.47
C ILE A 81 1.76 -29.34 -5.62
N ASP A 82 2.20 -30.58 -5.38
CA ASP A 82 2.16 -31.70 -6.32
C ASP A 82 2.87 -31.44 -7.67
N ARG A 83 3.90 -30.59 -7.65
CA ARG A 83 4.78 -30.32 -8.80
C ARG A 83 6.22 -30.70 -8.48
N GLN A 84 6.86 -31.45 -9.37
CA GLN A 84 8.28 -31.82 -9.26
C GLN A 84 9.16 -30.58 -9.51
N ASP A 85 10.18 -30.39 -8.69
CA ASP A 85 11.20 -29.34 -8.84
C ASP A 85 10.64 -27.90 -8.96
N ALA A 86 9.47 -27.67 -8.36
CA ALA A 86 8.73 -26.40 -8.45
C ALA A 86 8.77 -25.60 -7.14
N THR A 87 9.97 -25.50 -6.56
CA THR A 87 10.25 -24.58 -5.44
C THR A 87 11.10 -23.44 -5.94
N PHE A 88 10.60 -22.23 -5.78
CA PHE A 88 11.26 -21.01 -6.20
C PHE A 88 11.63 -20.18 -4.98
N LYS A 89 12.79 -19.51 -5.05
CA LYS A 89 13.27 -18.64 -3.99
C LYS A 89 13.58 -17.28 -4.56
N GLU A 90 13.04 -16.26 -3.91
CA GLU A 90 13.30 -14.86 -4.21
C GLU A 90 13.94 -14.19 -2.99
N TYR A 91 14.85 -13.28 -3.28
CA TYR A 91 15.59 -12.52 -2.28
C TYR A 91 15.61 -11.07 -2.70
N GLY A 92 15.57 -10.17 -1.73
CA GLY A 92 15.63 -8.75 -2.03
C GLY A 92 15.56 -7.90 -0.79
N THR A 93 15.18 -6.65 -0.98
CA THR A 93 14.98 -5.68 0.10
C THR A 93 13.51 -5.37 0.28
N TYR A 94 13.15 -4.73 1.39
CA TYR A 94 11.82 -4.20 1.56
C TYR A 94 11.81 -2.80 2.16
N SER A 95 10.75 -2.06 1.86
CA SER A 95 10.39 -0.82 2.57
C SER A 95 8.99 -0.96 3.18
N VAL A 96 8.70 -0.16 4.19
CA VAL A 96 7.36 -0.03 4.78
C VAL A 96 7.02 1.45 4.79
N GLU A 97 5.88 1.80 4.19
CA GLU A 97 5.32 3.15 4.19
C GLU A 97 3.88 3.06 4.74
N GLY A 98 3.66 3.65 5.91
CA GLY A 98 2.40 3.48 6.63
C GLY A 98 2.13 2.02 7.02
N ASN A 99 1.13 1.41 6.37
CA ASN A 99 0.76 0.00 6.57
C ASN A 99 1.09 -0.88 5.35
N ILE A 100 1.84 -0.35 4.37
CA ILE A 100 2.15 -1.07 3.14
C ILE A 100 3.63 -1.44 3.13
N MET A 101 3.91 -2.73 3.12
CA MET A 101 5.22 -3.28 2.85
C MET A 101 5.39 -3.49 1.34
N THR A 102 6.51 -3.02 0.79
CA THR A 102 6.91 -3.28 -0.60
C THR A 102 8.14 -4.17 -0.59
N LEU A 103 8.01 -5.39 -1.11
CA LEU A 103 9.15 -6.26 -1.41
C LEU A 103 9.72 -5.87 -2.78
N ILE A 104 11.05 -5.79 -2.88
CA ILE A 104 11.77 -5.33 -4.06
C ILE A 104 12.83 -6.36 -4.44
N ASN A 105 12.69 -6.96 -5.61
CA ASN A 105 13.68 -7.87 -6.21
C ASN A 105 14.00 -7.38 -7.63
N GLY A 106 15.06 -6.59 -7.78
CA GLY A 106 15.36 -5.91 -9.05
C GLY A 106 14.27 -4.90 -9.42
N GLU A 107 13.65 -5.09 -10.59
CA GLU A 107 12.52 -4.27 -11.05
C GLU A 107 11.16 -4.78 -10.52
N ASP A 108 11.12 -6.02 -10.03
CA ASP A 108 9.89 -6.65 -9.55
C ASP A 108 9.50 -6.13 -8.17
N LYS A 109 8.20 -5.84 -8.02
CA LYS A 109 7.61 -5.36 -6.77
C LYS A 109 6.39 -6.18 -6.38
N GLN A 110 6.33 -6.52 -5.09
CA GLN A 110 5.17 -7.13 -4.47
C GLN A 110 4.73 -6.29 -3.28
N TYR A 111 3.42 -6.15 -3.08
CA TYR A 111 2.85 -5.27 -2.07
C TYR A 111 2.06 -6.09 -1.06
N TYR A 112 2.27 -5.82 0.22
CA TYR A 112 1.56 -6.45 1.32
C TYR A 112 1.03 -5.39 2.28
N LYS A 113 -0.22 -5.53 2.71
CA LYS A 113 -0.71 -4.79 3.87
C LYS A 113 -0.21 -5.48 5.13
N VAL A 114 0.48 -4.73 5.97
CA VAL A 114 0.96 -5.18 7.27
C VAL A 114 -0.16 -5.05 8.29
N GLY A 115 -0.45 -6.13 8.99
CA GLY A 115 -1.35 -6.18 10.13
C GLY A 115 -0.67 -6.87 11.32
N GLU A 116 -1.37 -6.99 12.44
CA GLU A 116 -0.87 -7.74 13.59
C GLU A 116 -0.67 -9.21 13.21
N ASN A 117 0.59 -9.65 13.19
CA ASN A 117 1.00 -11.02 12.84
C ASN A 117 0.51 -11.50 11.46
N THR A 118 0.18 -10.59 10.54
CA THR A 118 -0.29 -10.93 9.20
C THR A 118 0.34 -10.05 8.13
N LEU A 119 0.58 -10.63 6.95
CA LEU A 119 0.87 -9.92 5.71
C LEU A 119 -0.19 -10.32 4.67
N THR A 120 -1.05 -9.37 4.28
CA THR A 120 -2.08 -9.61 3.26
C THR A 120 -1.58 -9.14 1.91
N ALA A 121 -1.49 -10.02 0.90
CA ALA A 121 -1.03 -9.62 -0.42
C ALA A 121 -2.03 -8.63 -1.06
N LEU A 122 -1.48 -7.67 -1.80
CA LEU A 122 -2.21 -6.63 -2.51
C LEU A 122 -1.95 -6.73 -4.00
N ASN A 123 -2.84 -6.14 -4.80
CA ASN A 123 -2.61 -6.02 -6.24
C ASN A 123 -1.56 -4.94 -6.56
N GLN A 124 -1.26 -4.75 -7.85
CA GLN A 124 -0.25 -3.79 -8.31
C GLN A 124 -0.62 -2.32 -8.03
N ASP A 125 -1.90 -2.02 -7.83
CA ASP A 125 -2.42 -0.70 -7.42
C ASP A 125 -2.44 -0.53 -5.90
N LYS A 126 -1.81 -1.44 -5.15
CA LYS A 126 -1.77 -1.50 -3.68
C LYS A 126 -3.17 -1.61 -3.03
N GLN A 127 -4.12 -2.19 -3.75
CA GLN A 127 -5.47 -2.46 -3.26
C GLN A 127 -5.61 -3.90 -2.78
N ALA A 128 -6.54 -4.13 -1.86
CA ALA A 128 -6.86 -5.48 -1.41
C ALA A 128 -7.35 -6.34 -2.59
N ILE A 129 -6.90 -7.59 -2.63
CA ILE A 129 -7.48 -8.60 -3.51
C ILE A 129 -8.90 -8.88 -2.99
N THR A 130 -9.89 -8.91 -3.89
CA THR A 130 -11.31 -9.09 -3.53
C THR A 130 -11.89 -10.35 -4.15
N GLY A 131 -13.07 -10.78 -3.68
CA GLY A 131 -13.76 -11.99 -4.13
C GLY A 131 -13.61 -13.15 -3.15
N GLU A 132 -14.12 -14.31 -3.54
CA GLU A 132 -14.21 -15.50 -2.66
C GLU A 132 -12.85 -16.02 -2.18
N LEU A 133 -11.78 -15.70 -2.91
CA LEU A 133 -10.42 -16.15 -2.58
C LEU A 133 -9.60 -15.12 -1.80
N ALA A 134 -10.16 -13.96 -1.43
CA ALA A 134 -9.43 -12.88 -0.80
C ALA A 134 -8.63 -13.32 0.45
N ASP A 135 -9.27 -14.12 1.31
CA ASP A 135 -8.65 -14.60 2.55
C ASP A 135 -7.50 -15.59 2.32
N HIS A 136 -7.44 -16.23 1.15
CA HIS A 136 -6.34 -17.13 0.79
C HIS A 136 -5.03 -16.39 0.48
N TYR A 137 -5.07 -15.07 0.34
CA TYR A 137 -3.89 -14.23 0.11
C TYR A 137 -3.31 -13.63 1.40
N ILE A 138 -3.70 -14.16 2.57
CA ILE A 138 -3.19 -13.75 3.87
C ILE A 138 -2.09 -14.72 4.31
N LEU A 139 -0.92 -14.18 4.63
CA LEU A 139 0.16 -14.90 5.28
C LEU A 139 0.13 -14.61 6.79
N HIS A 140 0.26 -15.66 7.60
CA HIS A 140 0.24 -15.58 9.06
C HIS A 140 1.64 -15.80 9.63
N LYS A 141 2.03 -14.96 10.59
CA LYS A 141 3.29 -15.09 11.32
C LYS A 141 3.29 -16.41 12.10
N LYS A 142 4.41 -17.12 12.08
CA LYS A 142 4.65 -18.30 12.92
C LYS A 142 4.84 -17.94 14.39
#